data_AF-A0A7L8YRJ9-F1
#
_entry.id   AF-A0A7L8YRJ9-F1
#
_cell.length_a   1.000
_cell.length_b   1.000
_cell.length_c   1.000
_cell.angle_alpha   90.00
_cell.angle_beta   90.00
_cell.angle_gamma   90.00
#
_symmetry.space_group_name_H-M   'P 1'
#
loop_
_entity.id
_entity.type
_entity.pdbx_description
1 polymer ?
#
loop_
_entity_poly.entity_id
_entity_poly.type
_entity_poly.pdbx_seq_one_letter_code
_entity_poly.pdbx_strand_id
1 'polypeptide(L)'
;MQQKENLLSTQKGKIIAVSSGLVGVVVIYLLLAWLIGFWPFSSLTKGKIEAMIVEPEKLGTTTVAQPDADTKTKKLLDGYNKLKAAADKLNVNKDDVVTQLNSLKGKIDTATKESAKTSDFNSASFTTAYDAITKDDFKLVADAIIKAADLK
;
A
#
# COMPACT_ATOMS: atom_id res chain seq x y z
N MET A 1 -22.70 18.25 -58.46
CA MET A 1 -23.10 17.41 -57.32
C MET A 1 -21.82 16.90 -56.66
N GLN A 2 -21.33 17.56 -55.62
CA GLN A 2 -20.15 17.10 -54.88
C GLN A 2 -20.63 16.25 -53.71
N GLN A 3 -20.43 14.94 -53.80
CA GLN A 3 -20.73 14.01 -52.71
C GLN A 3 -19.91 14.42 -51.49
N LYS A 4 -20.63 14.64 -50.38
CA LYS A 4 -20.05 14.86 -49.06
C LYS A 4 -19.29 13.60 -48.67
N GLU A 5 -17.97 13.62 -48.83
CA GLU A 5 -17.13 12.58 -48.28
C GLU A 5 -17.26 12.62 -46.76
N ASN A 6 -17.78 11.52 -46.23
CA ASN A 6 -18.06 11.30 -44.83
C ASN A 6 -16.72 11.20 -44.07
N LEU A 7 -16.24 12.33 -43.54
CA LEU A 7 -15.00 12.43 -42.72
C LEU A 7 -14.97 11.48 -41.51
N LEU A 8 -16.10 10.86 -41.17
CA LEU A 8 -16.24 9.86 -40.11
C LEU A 8 -15.87 8.42 -40.54
N SER A 9 -15.71 8.13 -41.85
CA SER A 9 -15.36 6.79 -42.33
C SER A 9 -13.86 6.58 -42.54
N THR A 10 -13.07 7.65 -42.62
CA THR A 10 -11.61 7.58 -42.76
C THR A 10 -10.97 7.33 -41.39
N GLN A 11 -9.93 6.48 -41.33
CA GLN A 11 -9.18 6.13 -40.11
C GLN A 11 -8.86 7.33 -39.19
N LYS A 12 -8.62 8.51 -39.78
CA LYS A 12 -8.34 9.76 -39.07
C LYS A 12 -9.54 10.35 -38.30
N GLY A 13 -10.76 10.22 -38.82
CA GLY A 13 -11.99 10.66 -38.14
C GLY A 13 -12.36 9.79 -36.94
N LYS A 14 -12.08 8.49 -37.01
CA LYS A 14 -12.22 7.57 -35.86
C LYS A 14 -11.26 7.92 -34.71
N ILE A 15 -10.04 8.35 -34.99
CA ILE A 15 -9.08 8.74 -33.94
C ILE A 15 -9.53 9.99 -33.18
N ILE A 16 -10.12 10.97 -33.89
CA ILE A 16 -10.62 12.22 -33.27
C ILE A 16 -11.89 11.96 -32.44
N ALA A 17 -12.78 11.08 -32.89
CA ALA A 17 -13.95 10.68 -32.11
C ALA A 17 -13.56 9.88 -30.86
N VAL A 18 -12.57 8.98 -30.95
CA VAL A 18 -12.11 8.15 -29.82
C VAL A 18 -11.29 8.96 -28.80
N SER A 19 -10.51 9.95 -29.23
CA SER A 19 -9.73 10.81 -28.30
C SER A 19 -10.64 11.69 -27.42
N SER A 20 -11.79 12.13 -27.93
CA SER A 20 -12.76 12.92 -27.15
C SER A 20 -13.38 12.14 -25.97
N GLY A 21 -13.57 10.82 -26.13
CA GLY A 21 -14.06 9.94 -25.07
C GLY A 21 -13.02 9.66 -23.99
N LEU A 22 -11.74 9.50 -24.39
CA LEU A 22 -10.64 9.27 -23.44
C LEU A 22 -10.40 10.50 -22.55
N VAL A 23 -10.49 11.71 -23.09
CA VAL A 23 -10.38 12.94 -22.28
C VAL A 23 -11.51 13.01 -21.25
N GLY A 24 -12.74 12.67 -21.61
CA GLY A 24 -13.87 12.61 -20.68
C GLY A 24 -13.65 11.62 -19.53
N VAL A 25 -13.14 10.43 -19.83
CA VAL A 25 -12.79 9.42 -18.81
C VAL A 25 -11.66 9.91 -17.91
N VAL A 26 -10.64 10.57 -18.44
CA VAL A 26 -9.54 11.14 -17.65
C VAL A 26 -10.04 12.26 -16.73
N VAL A 27 -10.92 13.14 -17.20
CA VAL A 27 -11.49 14.22 -16.38
C VAL A 27 -12.40 13.67 -15.28
N ILE A 28 -13.25 12.68 -15.59
CA ILE A 28 -14.08 12.00 -14.58
C ILE A 28 -13.20 11.25 -13.58
N TYR A 29 -12.13 10.60 -14.03
CA TYR A 29 -11.16 9.94 -13.16
C TYR A 29 -10.45 10.95 -12.25
N LEU A 30 -10.07 12.12 -12.77
CA LEU A 30 -9.48 13.21 -11.98
C LEU A 30 -10.47 13.79 -10.96
N LEU A 31 -11.74 13.92 -11.32
CA LEU A 31 -12.80 14.39 -10.40
C LEU A 31 -13.13 13.36 -9.32
N LEU A 32 -13.20 12.07 -9.66
CA LEU A 32 -13.34 10.98 -8.69
C LEU A 32 -12.12 10.90 -7.78
N ALA A 33 -10.92 11.03 -8.36
CA ALA A 33 -9.68 11.13 -7.61
C ALA A 33 -9.69 12.34 -6.65
N TRP A 34 -10.29 13.46 -7.05
CA TRP A 34 -10.45 14.64 -6.19
C TRP A 34 -11.46 14.42 -5.06
N LEU A 35 -12.65 13.86 -5.37
CA LEU A 35 -13.72 13.59 -4.39
C LEU A 35 -13.35 12.51 -3.36
N ILE A 36 -12.56 11.52 -3.75
CA ILE A 36 -12.12 10.41 -2.88
C ILE A 36 -10.82 10.80 -2.12
N GLY A 37 -10.27 12.01 -2.34
CA GLY A 37 -8.99 12.42 -1.78
C GLY A 37 -7.78 11.67 -2.37
N PHE A 38 -7.99 10.89 -3.43
CA PHE A 38 -6.99 10.21 -4.24
C PHE A 38 -6.34 11.18 -5.26
N TRP A 39 -6.08 12.42 -4.86
CA TRP A 39 -5.33 13.35 -5.71
C TRP A 39 -3.83 13.00 -5.62
N PRO A 40 -3.08 12.92 -6.73
CA PRO A 40 -1.65 12.57 -6.69
C PRO A 40 -0.79 13.59 -5.93
N PHE A 41 -1.36 14.76 -5.59
CA PHE A 41 -0.75 15.81 -4.76
C PHE A 41 -1.36 15.94 -3.36
N SER A 42 -2.06 14.91 -2.86
CA SER A 42 -2.30 14.82 -1.43
C SER A 42 -0.94 14.63 -0.76
N SER A 43 -0.32 15.73 -0.30
CA SER A 43 0.96 15.68 0.40
C SER A 43 0.86 14.67 1.54
N LEU A 44 1.86 13.78 1.60
CA LEU A 44 2.06 12.93 2.76
C LEU A 44 2.47 13.86 3.90
N THR A 45 1.60 14.01 4.89
CA THR A 45 1.86 14.77 6.10
C THR A 45 2.27 13.81 7.21
N LYS A 46 2.87 14.33 8.28
CA LYS A 46 3.19 13.56 9.49
C LYS A 46 2.01 12.70 9.97
N GLY A 47 0.84 13.31 10.13
CA GLY A 47 -0.37 12.60 10.57
C GLY A 47 -0.84 11.49 9.61
N LYS A 48 -0.58 11.61 8.30
CA LYS A 48 -0.90 10.54 7.34
C LYS A 48 0.04 9.35 7.47
N ILE A 49 1.31 9.58 7.79
CA ILE A 49 2.29 8.51 8.02
C ILE A 49 2.02 7.83 9.36
N GLU A 50 1.73 8.61 10.41
CA GLU A 50 1.34 8.08 11.73
C GLU A 50 0.05 7.22 11.64
N ALA A 51 -0.90 7.58 10.77
CA ALA A 51 -2.09 6.77 10.51
C ALA A 51 -1.82 5.44 9.78
N MET A 52 -0.60 5.22 9.26
CA MET A 52 -0.18 3.94 8.67
C MET A 52 0.40 2.97 9.71
N ILE A 53 0.61 3.44 10.95
CA ILE A 53 1.09 2.59 12.05
C ILE A 53 0.01 1.55 12.35
N VAL A 54 0.37 0.28 12.21
CA VAL A 54 -0.49 -0.83 12.59
C VAL A 54 -0.22 -1.17 14.05
N GLU A 55 -1.30 -1.40 14.79
CA GLU A 55 -1.25 -1.95 16.15
C GLU A 55 -1.72 -3.41 16.08
N PRO A 56 -0.78 -4.37 16.06
CA PRO A 56 -1.13 -5.80 16.02
C PRO A 56 -1.84 -6.18 17.32
N GLU A 57 -2.90 -6.98 17.22
CA GLU A 57 -3.51 -7.58 18.40
C GLU A 57 -2.54 -8.58 19.04
N LYS A 58 -2.56 -8.72 20.37
CA LYS A 58 -1.80 -9.77 21.04
C LYS A 58 -2.59 -11.06 21.04
N LEU A 59 -2.03 -12.10 20.43
CA LEU A 59 -2.67 -13.40 20.29
C LEU A 59 -2.43 -14.28 21.53
N GLY A 60 -1.29 -14.14 22.21
CA GLY A 60 -0.99 -14.80 23.48
C GLY A 60 -0.95 -16.33 23.36
N THR A 61 -1.84 -17.02 24.05
CA THR A 61 -1.95 -18.51 23.99
C THR A 61 -3.10 -19.00 23.12
N THR A 62 -3.75 -18.11 22.37
CA THR A 62 -4.96 -18.43 21.61
C THR A 62 -4.62 -19.36 20.44
N THR A 63 -5.42 -20.39 20.23
CA THR A 63 -5.32 -21.21 19.01
C THR A 63 -5.87 -20.41 17.83
N VAL A 64 -5.03 -20.23 16.80
CA VAL A 64 -5.37 -19.49 15.58
C VAL A 64 -5.52 -20.50 14.45
N ALA A 65 -6.58 -20.39 13.66
CA ALA A 65 -6.70 -21.20 12.44
C ALA A 65 -5.81 -20.64 11.34
N GLN A 66 -5.28 -21.49 10.46
CA GLN A 66 -4.39 -21.08 9.37
C GLN A 66 -4.98 -19.97 8.46
N PRO A 67 -6.28 -20.00 8.07
CA PRO A 67 -6.89 -18.89 7.31
C PRO A 67 -6.93 -17.55 8.08
N ASP A 68 -7.09 -17.61 9.40
CA ASP A 68 -7.08 -16.42 10.26
C ASP A 68 -5.65 -15.89 10.39
N ALA A 69 -4.65 -16.77 10.51
CA ALA A 69 -3.25 -16.41 10.53
C ALA A 69 -2.84 -15.67 9.24
N ASP A 70 -3.26 -16.17 8.08
CA ASP A 70 -3.04 -15.51 6.77
C ASP A 70 -3.72 -14.13 6.69
N THR A 71 -4.94 -14.02 7.22
CA THR A 71 -5.66 -12.74 7.25
C THR A 71 -4.93 -11.72 8.14
N LYS A 72 -4.41 -12.17 9.29
CA LYS A 72 -3.68 -11.32 10.24
C LYS A 72 -2.31 -10.88 9.67
N THR A 73 -1.56 -11.78 9.03
CA THR A 73 -0.27 -11.42 8.39
C THR A 73 -0.46 -10.48 7.21
N LYS A 74 -1.53 -10.67 6.42
CA LYS A 74 -1.87 -9.77 5.32
C LYS A 74 -2.09 -8.33 5.80
N LYS A 75 -2.78 -8.12 6.93
CA LYS A 75 -2.95 -6.78 7.52
C LYS A 75 -1.60 -6.12 7.87
N LEU A 76 -0.67 -6.89 8.43
CA LEU A 76 0.68 -6.38 8.74
C LEU A 76 1.46 -6.04 7.47
N LEU A 77 1.39 -6.92 6.46
CA LEU A 77 2.02 -6.71 5.17
C LEU A 77 1.46 -5.47 4.45
N ASP A 78 0.15 -5.25 4.52
CA ASP A 78 -0.51 -4.07 3.98
C ASP A 78 -0.04 -2.78 4.68
N GLY A 79 0.10 -2.81 6.01
CA GLY A 79 0.67 -1.71 6.78
C GLY A 79 2.11 -1.39 6.37
N TYR A 80 2.95 -2.41 6.26
CA TYR A 80 4.32 -2.29 5.76
C TYR A 80 4.36 -1.70 4.34
N ASN A 81 3.53 -2.21 3.43
CA ASN A 81 3.48 -1.75 2.05
C ASN A 81 3.05 -0.27 1.95
N LYS A 82 2.14 0.18 2.83
CA LYS A 82 1.76 1.60 2.92
C LYS A 82 2.94 2.47 3.36
N LEU A 83 3.68 2.07 4.39
CA LEU A 83 4.87 2.78 4.86
C LEU A 83 5.98 2.79 3.80
N LYS A 84 6.22 1.66 3.14
CA LYS A 84 7.19 1.58 2.04
C LYS A 84 6.78 2.50 0.88
N ALA A 85 5.52 2.46 0.48
CA ALA A 85 5.01 3.34 -0.57
C ALA A 85 5.10 4.83 -0.18
N ALA A 86 4.94 5.17 1.10
CA ALA A 86 5.16 6.52 1.59
C ALA A 86 6.64 6.93 1.50
N ALA A 87 7.57 6.06 1.91
CA ALA A 87 9.00 6.28 1.77
C ALA A 87 9.41 6.48 0.30
N ASP A 88 8.91 5.62 -0.60
CA ASP A 88 9.17 5.71 -2.04
C ASP A 88 8.61 7.02 -2.63
N LYS A 89 7.38 7.41 -2.26
CA LYS A 89 6.75 8.66 -2.72
C LYS A 89 7.47 9.91 -2.24
N LEU A 90 7.98 9.89 -1.01
CA LEU A 90 8.76 10.99 -0.43
C LEU A 90 10.22 10.97 -0.88
N ASN A 91 10.64 9.93 -1.61
CA ASN A 91 12.02 9.71 -2.05
C ASN A 91 13.02 9.74 -0.88
N VAL A 92 12.65 9.13 0.26
CA VAL A 92 13.45 9.12 1.50
C VAL A 92 14.14 7.80 1.75
N ASN A 93 14.68 7.18 0.70
CA ASN A 93 15.48 5.95 0.75
C ASN A 93 16.88 6.18 1.39
N LYS A 94 16.89 6.70 2.62
CA LYS A 94 18.08 6.88 3.46
C LYS A 94 18.34 5.60 4.24
N ASP A 95 19.60 5.37 4.62
CA ASP A 95 20.03 4.14 5.29
C ASP A 95 19.19 3.79 6.53
N ASP A 96 18.81 4.79 7.34
CA ASP A 96 17.97 4.58 8.53
C ASP A 96 16.56 4.08 8.15
N VAL A 97 15.91 4.72 7.17
CA VAL A 97 14.58 4.31 6.68
C VAL A 97 14.61 2.89 6.11
N VAL A 98 15.63 2.59 5.30
CA VAL A 98 15.82 1.25 4.72
C VAL A 98 16.09 0.21 5.80
N THR A 99 16.89 0.54 6.81
CA THR A 99 17.20 -0.35 7.94
C THR A 99 15.94 -0.66 8.74
N GLN A 100 15.14 0.34 9.10
CA GLN A 100 13.90 0.13 9.85
C GLN A 100 12.87 -0.67 9.01
N LEU A 101 12.72 -0.34 7.71
CA LEU A 101 11.84 -1.09 6.81
C LEU A 101 12.26 -2.57 6.71
N ASN A 102 13.55 -2.85 6.54
CA ASN A 102 14.07 -4.22 6.45
C ASN A 102 13.88 -4.98 7.77
N SER A 103 14.09 -4.33 8.90
CA SER A 103 13.84 -4.91 10.23
C SER A 103 12.38 -5.33 10.39
N LEU A 104 11.44 -4.40 10.12
CA LEU A 104 10.01 -4.69 10.17
C LEU A 104 9.62 -5.79 9.18
N LYS A 105 10.14 -5.73 7.94
CA LYS A 105 9.87 -6.73 6.90
C LYS A 105 10.35 -8.11 7.30
N GLY A 106 11.53 -8.23 7.91
CA GLY A 106 12.07 -9.50 8.38
C GLY A 106 11.17 -10.17 9.43
N LYS A 107 10.60 -9.38 10.36
CA LYS A 107 9.62 -9.90 11.33
C LYS A 107 8.33 -10.34 10.65
N ILE A 108 7.77 -9.50 9.76
CA ILE A 108 6.55 -9.83 8.99
C ILE A 108 6.75 -11.09 8.14
N ASP A 109 7.92 -11.26 7.52
CA ASP A 109 8.25 -12.43 6.71
C ASP A 109 8.33 -13.70 7.55
N THR A 110 8.83 -13.60 8.78
CA THR A 110 8.82 -14.73 9.71
C THR A 110 7.39 -15.16 10.01
N ALA A 111 6.51 -14.22 10.36
CA ALA A 111 5.08 -14.53 10.61
C ALA A 111 4.36 -15.06 9.36
N THR A 112 4.65 -14.50 8.18
CA THR A 112 4.06 -14.92 6.89
C THR A 112 4.51 -16.32 6.49
N LYS A 113 5.79 -16.67 6.72
CA LYS A 113 6.30 -18.02 6.49
C LYS A 113 5.60 -19.05 7.38
N GLU A 114 5.30 -18.71 8.63
CA GLU A 114 4.54 -19.59 9.51
C GLU A 114 3.08 -19.75 9.06
N SER A 115 2.41 -18.66 8.63
CA SER A 115 1.02 -18.73 8.18
C SER A 115 0.84 -19.49 6.85
N ALA A 116 1.83 -19.43 5.96
CA ALA A 116 1.81 -20.09 4.66
C ALA A 116 2.01 -21.63 4.70
N LYS A 117 2.39 -22.20 5.85
CA LYS A 117 2.55 -23.67 5.99
C LYS A 117 1.18 -24.33 6.12
N THR A 118 0.62 -24.83 5.02
CA THR A 118 -0.73 -25.41 5.01
C THR A 118 -0.81 -26.81 5.64
N SER A 119 0.18 -27.68 5.42
CA SER A 119 0.21 -29.05 5.95
C SER A 119 0.72 -29.16 7.39
N ASP A 120 1.63 -28.27 7.78
CA ASP A 120 2.36 -28.32 9.05
C ASP A 120 2.20 -27.01 9.85
N PHE A 121 1.04 -26.36 9.69
CA PHE A 121 0.75 -25.12 10.39
C PHE A 121 0.87 -25.32 11.90
N ASN A 122 1.76 -24.54 12.53
CA ASN A 122 1.92 -24.53 13.97
C ASN A 122 1.43 -23.19 14.54
N SER A 123 0.24 -23.22 15.17
CA SER A 123 -0.37 -22.04 15.77
C SER A 123 0.52 -21.37 16.83
N ALA A 124 1.32 -22.14 17.58
CA ALA A 124 2.20 -21.58 18.61
C ALA A 124 3.41 -20.88 17.99
N SER A 125 4.02 -21.47 16.96
CA SER A 125 5.11 -20.83 16.20
C SER A 125 4.62 -19.56 15.51
N PHE A 126 3.45 -19.62 14.89
CA PHE A 126 2.80 -18.46 14.29
C PHE A 126 2.56 -17.35 15.31
N THR A 127 1.94 -17.68 16.45
CA THR A 127 1.63 -16.71 17.50
C THR A 127 2.88 -16.06 18.05
N THR A 128 3.93 -16.84 18.28
CA THR A 128 5.24 -16.31 18.72
C THR A 128 5.82 -15.32 17.71
N ALA A 129 5.79 -15.67 16.42
CA ALA A 129 6.29 -14.80 15.36
C ALA A 129 5.43 -13.53 15.17
N TYR A 130 4.10 -13.66 15.29
CA TYR A 130 3.17 -12.56 15.17
C TYR A 130 3.27 -11.59 16.35
N ASP A 131 3.28 -12.10 17.59
CA ASP A 131 3.35 -11.28 18.80
C ASP A 131 4.71 -10.59 18.97
N ALA A 132 5.76 -11.06 18.29
CA ALA A 132 7.05 -10.37 18.21
C ALA A 132 7.00 -9.07 17.39
N ILE A 133 5.94 -8.87 16.61
CA ILE A 133 5.66 -7.65 15.86
C ILE A 133 4.84 -6.73 16.75
N THR A 134 5.30 -5.51 16.92
CA THR A 134 4.72 -4.53 17.83
C THR A 134 4.36 -3.25 17.11
N LYS A 135 3.50 -2.44 17.73
CA LYS A 135 3.23 -1.07 17.27
C LYS A 135 4.50 -0.24 17.14
N ASP A 136 5.45 -0.44 18.05
CA ASP A 136 6.73 0.29 18.05
C ASP A 136 7.57 -0.03 16.82
N ASP A 137 7.49 -1.24 16.27
CA ASP A 137 8.18 -1.58 15.02
C ASP A 137 7.66 -0.75 13.84
N PHE A 138 6.33 -0.56 13.75
CA PHE A 138 5.73 0.32 12.73
C PHE A 138 6.04 1.79 13.01
N LYS A 139 6.05 2.20 14.28
CA LYS A 139 6.35 3.56 14.70
C LYS A 139 7.79 3.96 14.36
N LEU A 140 8.77 3.08 14.59
CA LEU A 140 10.17 3.33 14.24
C LEU A 140 10.32 3.60 12.75
N VAL A 141 9.64 2.83 11.90
CA VAL A 141 9.62 3.08 10.45
C VAL A 141 8.95 4.42 10.12
N ALA A 142 7.77 4.69 10.69
CA ALA A 142 7.05 5.93 10.48
C ALA A 142 7.88 7.16 10.88
N ASP A 143 8.48 7.14 12.07
CA ASP A 143 9.33 8.20 12.61
C ASP A 143 10.57 8.42 11.75
N ALA A 144 11.20 7.34 11.27
CA ALA A 144 12.33 7.43 10.34
C ALA A 144 11.93 8.11 9.03
N ILE A 145 10.77 7.77 8.45
CA ILE A 145 10.26 8.40 7.22
C ILE A 145 9.95 9.88 7.47
N ILE A 146 9.23 10.20 8.55
CA ILE A 146 8.85 11.57 8.93
C ILE A 146 10.10 12.44 9.09
N LYS A 147 11.08 11.96 9.84
CA LYS A 147 12.36 12.63 10.06
C LYS A 147 13.15 12.78 8.76
N ALA A 148 13.20 11.74 7.94
CA ALA A 148 13.93 11.77 6.68
C ALA A 148 13.33 12.73 5.65
N ALA A 149 12.00 12.90 5.69
CA ALA A 149 11.22 13.76 4.80
C ALA A 149 11.04 15.19 5.36
N ASP A 150 11.55 15.49 6.56
CA ASP A 150 11.36 16.76 7.28
C ASP A 150 9.88 17.18 7.39
N LEU A 151 9.01 16.20 7.66
CA LEU A 151 7.58 16.43 7.79
C LEU A 151 7.26 16.97 9.19
N LYS A 152 6.65 18.16 9.22
CA LYS A 152 6.23 18.85 10.45
C LYS A 152 4.86 18.35 10.93
#